data_AF-A0A3M1Z819-F1
#
_entry.id   AF-A0A3M1Z819-F1
#
_cell.length_a   1.000
_cell.length_b   1.000
_cell.length_c   1.000
_cell.angle_alpha   90.00
_cell.angle_beta   90.00
_cell.angle_gamma   90.00
#
_symmetry.space_group_name_H-M   'P 1'
#
loop_
_entity.id
_entity.type
_entity.pdbx_description
1 polymer ?
#
loop_
_entity_poly.entity_id
_entity_poly.type
_entity_poly.pdbx_seq_one_letter_code
_entity_poly.pdbx_strand_id
1 'polypeptide(L)'
;MEPDANPELLHTFCQVAAAHLGPIRAFLTDPAGFLEDPERVPELLPQVEGVIGAAEHAGLEDLARTFRELRKLLRDVGERGAVSTEAFHALLELRDPLLGLLGAAAQEPRTARDDLEALGWAVSRTPGLSPDAVDRLAAARIAKLEVLSSAPPRDVAAVTGLEEETCRHLVATVARIAEARKAGAGLRYPSEWAPVLAAARKELEQALSGPEGDADAAALRIEAILVEMGRRAEAEELRAEAPAAWPARIRELERELRKPTRAEVEARGKDGAPLSHLDLRGLDLSHLDLRKADLSGSDLRDADLEGADLTGARLLHADLRGARLRSARLDGATCRHSRWAGADLAGASLRDADLRGADIGGALTEGADLSGALLPGVRKEPEPKPPPEPSPVPKAAPQEPRTPAPRQRAPWVLAAAVLGLAVAVAGWMAA
;
A
#
# COMPACT_ATOMS: atom_id res chain seq x y z
N MET A 1 25.56 13.09 9.55
CA MET A 1 25.88 13.78 8.28
C MET A 1 25.81 15.26 8.60
N GLU A 2 26.95 15.88 8.86
CA GLU A 2 27.03 17.31 9.10
C GLU A 2 26.57 18.07 7.84
N PRO A 3 25.69 19.08 7.97
CA PRO A 3 25.02 19.72 6.83
C PRO A 3 25.96 20.56 5.95
N ASP A 4 27.20 20.80 6.37
CA ASP A 4 28.15 21.70 5.71
C ASP A 4 29.28 20.98 4.95
N ALA A 5 29.25 19.65 4.85
CA ALA A 5 30.31 18.88 4.22
C ALA A 5 30.31 19.03 2.68
N ASN A 6 31.47 19.41 2.11
CA ASN A 6 31.64 19.61 0.67
C ASN A 6 31.42 18.28 -0.10
N PRO A 7 30.47 18.23 -1.05
CA PRO A 7 30.16 17.01 -1.81
C PRO A 7 31.35 16.41 -2.55
N GLU A 8 32.27 17.20 -3.09
CA GLU A 8 33.48 16.70 -3.76
C GLU A 8 34.43 16.02 -2.78
N LEU A 9 34.60 16.59 -1.59
CA LEU A 9 35.45 16.01 -0.56
C LEU A 9 34.83 14.75 0.05
N LEU A 10 33.50 14.69 0.17
CA LEU A 10 32.76 13.48 0.55
C LEU A 10 32.97 12.33 -0.47
N HIS A 11 33.06 12.65 -1.76
CA HIS A 11 33.31 11.65 -2.80
C HIS A 11 34.74 11.11 -2.74
N THR A 12 35.72 11.99 -2.60
CA THR A 12 37.13 11.63 -2.38
C THR A 12 37.28 10.81 -1.10
N PHE A 13 36.56 11.17 -0.03
CA PHE A 13 36.50 10.40 1.21
C PHE A 13 35.98 8.99 0.97
N CYS A 14 34.85 8.80 0.27
CA CYS A 14 34.30 7.47 0.01
C CYS A 14 35.26 6.59 -0.81
N GLN A 15 35.95 7.16 -1.81
CA GLN A 15 36.92 6.42 -2.62
C GLN A 15 38.15 5.98 -1.82
N VAL A 16 38.71 6.87 -1.01
CA VAL A 16 39.88 6.57 -0.16
C VAL A 16 39.46 5.61 0.96
N ALA A 17 38.31 5.85 1.59
CA ALA A 17 37.77 4.99 2.63
C ALA A 17 37.52 3.58 2.09
N ALA A 18 36.90 3.39 0.93
CA ALA A 18 36.62 2.07 0.37
C ALA A 18 37.86 1.15 0.28
N ALA A 19 39.04 1.71 -0.01
CA ALA A 19 40.30 0.96 -0.03
C ALA A 19 40.79 0.51 1.36
N HIS A 20 40.38 1.22 2.42
CA HIS A 20 40.81 1.00 3.81
C HIS A 20 39.75 0.34 4.70
N LEU A 21 38.46 0.40 4.32
CA LEU A 21 37.33 -0.04 5.15
C LEU A 21 37.18 -1.56 5.20
N GLY A 22 37.65 -2.30 4.19
CA GLY A 22 37.56 -3.77 4.14
C GLY A 22 38.24 -4.45 5.34
N PRO A 23 39.55 -4.21 5.57
CA PRO A 23 40.28 -4.74 6.72
C PRO A 23 39.68 -4.32 8.07
N ILE A 24 39.26 -3.05 8.19
CA ILE A 24 38.65 -2.51 9.42
C ILE A 24 37.32 -3.20 9.72
N ARG A 25 36.47 -3.40 8.70
CA ARG A 25 35.19 -4.09 8.83
C ARG A 25 35.37 -5.55 9.23
N ALA A 26 36.36 -6.24 8.67
CA ALA A 26 36.69 -7.61 9.05
C ALA A 26 37.06 -7.70 10.54
N PHE A 27 37.92 -6.78 11.01
CA PHE A 27 38.29 -6.67 12.42
C PHE A 27 37.10 -6.40 13.34
N LEU A 28 36.22 -5.45 12.99
CA LEU A 28 35.05 -5.12 13.81
C LEU A 28 33.99 -6.22 13.83
N THR A 29 33.95 -7.08 12.81
CA THR A 29 32.97 -8.17 12.73
C THR A 29 33.36 -9.32 13.64
N ASP A 30 34.64 -9.67 13.69
CA ASP A 30 35.23 -10.69 14.56
C ASP A 30 36.47 -10.15 15.29
N PRO A 31 36.29 -9.35 16.35
CA PRO A 31 37.40 -8.81 17.11
C PRO A 31 38.12 -9.91 17.90
N ALA A 32 37.42 -10.98 18.32
CA ALA A 32 38.03 -12.06 19.11
C ALA A 32 39.08 -12.83 18.29
N GLY A 33 38.76 -13.22 17.05
CA GLY A 33 39.70 -13.93 16.18
C GLY A 33 40.91 -13.10 15.71
N PHE A 34 40.79 -11.76 15.70
CA PHE A 34 41.92 -10.87 15.41
C PHE A 34 42.82 -10.61 16.62
N LEU A 35 42.30 -10.75 17.83
CA LEU A 35 43.04 -10.53 19.07
C LEU A 35 43.81 -11.78 19.55
N GLU A 36 43.54 -12.94 18.94
CA GLU A 36 44.34 -14.17 19.10
C GLU A 36 45.68 -14.11 18.35
N ASP A 37 45.83 -13.18 17.39
CA ASP A 37 47.05 -12.96 16.59
C ASP A 37 47.49 -11.48 16.64
N PRO A 38 48.33 -11.09 17.63
CA PRO A 38 48.73 -9.71 17.85
C PRO A 38 49.58 -9.11 16.70
N GLU A 39 50.10 -9.92 15.77
CA GLU A 39 50.85 -9.41 14.60
C GLU A 39 49.93 -8.75 13.55
N ARG A 40 48.61 -8.99 13.61
CA ARG A 40 47.62 -8.41 12.69
C ARG A 40 47.19 -6.99 13.08
N VAL A 41 47.45 -6.57 14.32
CA VAL A 41 47.10 -5.24 14.84
C VAL A 41 47.95 -4.12 14.21
N PRO A 42 49.28 -4.27 14.07
CA PRO A 42 50.13 -3.34 13.32
C PRO A 42 49.71 -3.12 11.85
N GLU A 43 49.13 -4.13 11.19
CA GLU A 43 48.69 -4.04 9.79
C GLU A 43 47.41 -3.20 9.62
N LEU A 44 46.60 -3.08 10.67
CA LEU A 44 45.36 -2.29 10.67
C LEU A 44 45.59 -0.80 10.94
N LEU A 45 46.67 -0.44 11.65
CA LEU A 45 46.98 0.94 12.00
C LEU A 45 47.10 1.86 10.76
N PRO A 46 47.83 1.50 9.68
CA PRO A 46 47.88 2.31 8.45
C PRO A 46 46.52 2.49 7.78
N GLN A 47 45.64 1.48 7.87
CA GLN A 47 44.30 1.54 7.29
C GLN A 47 43.42 2.54 8.05
N VAL A 48 43.48 2.51 9.38
CA VAL A 48 42.75 3.46 10.25
C VAL A 48 43.27 4.88 10.06
N GLU A 49 44.59 5.07 9.91
CA GLU A 49 45.18 6.39 9.60
C GLU A 49 44.74 6.93 8.24
N GLY A 50 44.63 6.06 7.22
CA GLY A 50 44.11 6.44 5.90
C GLY A 50 42.67 6.97 5.97
N VAL A 51 41.82 6.35 6.79
CA VAL A 51 40.42 6.79 6.99
C VAL A 51 40.35 8.09 7.80
N ILE A 52 41.21 8.28 8.81
CA ILE A 52 41.28 9.53 9.58
C ILE A 52 41.68 10.68 8.65
N GLY A 53 42.76 10.53 7.87
CA GLY A 53 43.23 11.57 6.96
C GLY A 53 42.19 11.93 5.89
N ALA A 54 41.49 10.93 5.35
CA ALA A 54 40.40 11.16 4.42
C ALA A 54 39.21 11.90 5.07
N ALA A 55 38.85 11.53 6.30
CA ALA A 55 37.74 12.16 7.03
C ALA A 55 38.05 13.62 7.39
N GLU A 56 39.28 13.91 7.83
CA GLU A 56 39.75 15.27 8.12
C GLU A 56 39.80 16.13 6.86
N HIS A 57 40.29 15.59 5.74
CA HIS A 57 40.28 16.28 4.45
C HIS A 57 38.85 16.59 3.97
N ALA A 58 37.87 15.75 4.35
CA ALA A 58 36.46 15.94 4.01
C ALA A 58 35.65 16.75 5.02
N GLY A 59 36.27 17.29 6.07
CA GLY A 59 35.58 18.05 7.11
C GLY A 59 34.61 17.22 7.95
N LEU A 60 34.81 15.89 8.02
CA LEU A 60 34.00 14.97 8.81
C LEU A 60 34.61 14.82 10.22
N GLU A 61 34.57 15.88 11.02
CA GLU A 61 35.30 15.95 12.30
C GLU A 61 34.83 14.90 13.31
N ASP A 62 33.53 14.65 13.38
CA ASP A 62 32.95 13.61 14.24
C ASP A 62 33.44 12.21 13.84
N LEU A 63 33.54 11.93 12.55
CA LEU A 63 34.00 10.65 12.02
C LEU A 63 35.50 10.46 12.29
N ALA A 64 36.30 11.50 12.02
CA ALA A 64 37.72 11.51 12.35
C ALA A 64 37.97 11.28 13.85
N ARG A 65 37.09 11.83 14.71
CA ARG A 65 37.16 11.62 16.17
C ARG A 65 36.95 10.16 16.55
N THR A 66 35.92 9.50 16.03
CA THR A 66 35.64 8.09 16.32
C THR A 66 36.77 7.17 15.83
N PHE A 67 37.34 7.42 14.64
CA PHE A 67 38.48 6.63 14.15
C PHE A 67 39.78 6.90 14.93
N ARG A 68 39.97 8.12 15.48
CA ARG A 68 41.10 8.42 16.39
C ARG A 68 41.00 7.64 17.72
N GLU A 69 39.78 7.42 18.23
CA GLU A 69 39.55 6.58 19.41
C GLU A 69 39.86 5.10 19.11
N LEU A 70 39.40 4.59 17.97
CA LEU A 70 39.76 3.24 17.50
C LEU A 70 41.29 3.08 17.36
N ARG A 71 41.98 4.06 16.76
CA ARG A 71 43.44 4.06 16.63
C ARG A 71 44.15 3.96 17.98
N LYS A 72 43.68 4.71 18.98
CA LYS A 72 44.26 4.70 20.33
C LYS A 72 44.15 3.31 20.95
N LEU A 73 42.97 2.69 20.86
CA LEU A 73 42.74 1.34 21.36
C LEU A 73 43.63 0.30 20.65
N LEU A 74 43.77 0.38 19.32
CA LEU A 74 44.64 -0.52 18.56
C LEU A 74 46.13 -0.37 18.94
N ARG A 75 46.59 0.85 19.22
CA ARG A 75 47.97 1.09 19.68
C ARG A 75 48.21 0.53 21.07
N ASP A 76 47.30 0.75 22.00
CA ASP A 76 47.39 0.24 23.37
C ASP A 76 47.43 -1.31 23.39
N VAL A 77 46.69 -1.96 22.47
CA VAL A 77 46.72 -3.42 22.27
C VAL A 77 48.06 -3.88 21.67
N GLY A 78 48.56 -3.19 20.65
CA GLY A 78 49.83 -3.52 19.99
C GLY A 78 51.06 -3.36 20.90
N GLU A 79 51.07 -2.39 21.80
CA GLU A 79 52.19 -2.14 22.73
C GLU A 79 52.22 -3.12 23.91
N ARG A 80 51.05 -3.59 24.36
CA ARG A 80 50.94 -4.48 25.55
C ARG A 80 50.98 -5.96 25.20
N GLY A 81 50.79 -6.33 23.93
CA GLY A 81 50.75 -7.72 23.46
C GLY A 81 49.57 -8.54 24.01
N ALA A 82 48.63 -7.89 24.69
CA ALA A 82 47.44 -8.47 25.28
C ALA A 82 46.34 -7.42 25.40
N VAL A 83 45.10 -7.86 25.23
CA VAL A 83 43.91 -7.00 25.29
C VAL A 83 43.42 -6.95 26.72
N SER A 84 43.38 -5.76 27.33
CA SER A 84 42.72 -5.62 28.63
C SER A 84 41.20 -5.78 28.45
N THR A 85 40.53 -6.35 29.46
CA THR A 85 39.07 -6.48 29.47
C THR A 85 38.38 -5.13 29.22
N GLU A 86 38.97 -4.04 29.73
CA GLU A 86 38.53 -2.66 29.51
C GLU A 86 38.65 -2.22 28.04
N ALA A 87 39.75 -2.54 27.36
CA ALA A 87 39.95 -2.22 25.96
C ALA A 87 39.00 -3.04 25.05
N PHE A 88 38.75 -4.30 25.40
CA PHE A 88 37.79 -5.15 24.68
C PHE A 88 36.36 -4.62 24.81
N HIS A 89 35.94 -4.20 26.01
CA HIS A 89 34.63 -3.58 26.19
C HIS A 89 34.50 -2.26 25.44
N ALA A 90 35.52 -1.40 25.47
CA ALA A 90 35.52 -0.15 24.70
C ALA A 90 35.42 -0.39 23.18
N LEU A 91 36.06 -1.45 22.66
CA LEU A 91 35.92 -1.85 21.26
C LEU A 91 34.51 -2.32 20.92
N LEU A 92 33.85 -3.07 21.81
CA LEU A 92 32.46 -3.51 21.60
C LEU A 92 31.47 -2.34 21.64
N GLU A 93 31.70 -1.34 22.48
CA GLU A 93 30.87 -0.13 22.52
C GLU A 93 31.00 0.71 21.24
N LEU A 94 32.20 0.75 20.64
CA LEU A 94 32.44 1.45 19.38
C LEU A 94 32.03 0.63 18.14
N ARG A 95 31.89 -0.69 18.27
CA ARG A 95 31.64 -1.63 17.17
C ARG A 95 30.37 -1.31 16.40
N ASP A 96 29.23 -1.26 17.07
CA ASP A 96 27.94 -1.11 16.39
C ASP A 96 27.77 0.30 15.76
N PRO A 97 28.19 1.41 16.43
CA PRO A 97 28.28 2.72 15.80
C PRO A 97 29.19 2.74 14.57
N LEU A 98 30.38 2.12 14.66
CA LEU A 98 31.31 2.05 13.53
C LEU A 98 30.75 1.20 12.39
N LEU A 99 30.17 0.02 12.65
CA LEU A 99 29.54 -0.81 11.62
C LEU A 99 28.34 -0.11 10.98
N GLY A 100 27.57 0.67 11.73
CA GLY A 100 26.49 1.52 11.20
C GLY A 100 27.02 2.64 10.30
N LEU A 101 28.07 3.34 10.71
CA LEU A 101 28.73 4.38 9.93
C LEU A 101 29.40 3.81 8.66
N LEU A 102 30.06 2.66 8.79
CA LEU A 102 30.65 1.92 7.67
C LEU A 102 29.59 1.39 6.71
N GLY A 103 28.45 0.94 7.22
CA GLY A 103 27.30 0.54 6.42
C GLY A 103 26.70 1.71 5.64
N ALA A 104 26.62 2.88 6.25
CA ALA A 104 26.17 4.11 5.60
C ALA A 104 27.18 4.66 4.59
N ALA A 105 28.48 4.52 4.84
CA ALA A 105 29.55 4.95 3.93
C ALA A 105 29.81 3.95 2.79
N ALA A 106 29.54 2.66 3.00
CA ALA A 106 29.63 1.59 1.99
C ALA A 106 28.35 1.42 1.18
N GLN A 107 27.23 2.01 1.61
CA GLN A 107 26.15 2.33 0.68
C GLN A 107 26.66 3.45 -0.22
N GLU A 108 27.21 3.07 -1.38
CA GLU A 108 27.36 4.00 -2.49
C GLU A 108 26.06 4.80 -2.63
N PRO A 109 26.10 6.13 -2.78
CA PRO A 109 24.93 6.84 -3.27
C PRO A 109 24.64 6.23 -4.65
N ARG A 110 23.59 5.40 -4.75
CA ARG A 110 23.16 4.66 -5.95
C ARG A 110 23.73 5.29 -7.20
N THR A 111 24.70 4.63 -7.81
CA THR A 111 25.35 5.23 -8.97
C THR A 111 24.29 5.37 -10.06
N ALA A 112 24.35 6.44 -10.86
CA ALA A 112 23.47 6.61 -12.01
C ALA A 112 23.48 5.36 -12.93
N ARG A 113 24.55 4.57 -12.88
CA ARG A 113 24.71 3.28 -13.52
C ARG A 113 23.77 2.20 -12.97
N ASP A 114 23.64 2.05 -11.65
CA ASP A 114 22.71 1.10 -11.04
C ASP A 114 21.25 1.46 -11.33
N ASP A 115 20.92 2.76 -11.33
CA ASP A 115 19.59 3.23 -11.71
C ASP A 115 19.33 3.01 -13.22
N LEU A 116 20.31 3.23 -14.11
CA LEU A 116 20.19 2.97 -15.55
C LEU A 116 20.13 1.46 -15.89
N GLU A 117 20.91 0.62 -15.22
CA GLU A 117 20.86 -0.85 -15.37
C GLU A 117 19.57 -1.43 -14.76
N ALA A 118 19.07 -0.89 -13.65
CA ALA A 118 17.79 -1.28 -13.06
C ALA A 118 16.57 -0.84 -13.90
N LEU A 119 16.72 0.17 -14.76
CA LEU A 119 15.71 0.62 -15.73
C LEU A 119 15.72 -0.19 -17.03
N GLY A 120 16.47 -1.30 -17.12
CA GLY A 120 16.52 -2.16 -18.31
C GLY A 120 17.33 -1.57 -19.47
N TRP A 121 18.14 -0.54 -19.20
CA TRP A 121 18.98 0.09 -20.20
C TRP A 121 20.24 -0.74 -20.44
N ALA A 122 20.16 -1.70 -21.36
CA ALA A 122 21.33 -2.40 -21.87
C ALA A 122 22.18 -1.42 -22.70
N VAL A 123 23.15 -0.79 -22.04
CA VAL A 123 24.18 0.13 -22.58
C VAL A 123 24.80 -0.40 -23.89
N SER A 124 24.76 -1.70 -24.12
CA SER A 124 25.33 -2.41 -25.27
C SER A 124 24.66 -2.17 -26.63
N ARG A 125 23.53 -1.44 -26.73
CA ARG A 125 22.79 -1.33 -28.02
C ARG A 125 22.34 0.06 -28.47
N THR A 126 22.70 1.14 -27.77
CA THR A 126 22.55 2.48 -28.36
C THR A 126 23.73 2.72 -29.30
N PRO A 127 23.52 2.94 -30.62
CA PRO A 127 24.62 3.23 -31.52
C PRO A 127 25.38 4.47 -31.01
N GLY A 128 26.65 4.31 -30.63
CA GLY A 128 27.50 5.40 -30.15
C GLY A 128 27.63 5.57 -28.63
N LEU A 129 26.92 4.82 -27.78
CA LEU A 129 27.22 4.78 -26.33
C LEU A 129 28.29 3.73 -26.02
N SER A 130 29.51 4.18 -25.74
CA SER A 130 30.56 3.34 -25.18
C SER A 130 30.37 3.13 -23.67
N PRO A 131 30.91 2.05 -23.07
CA PRO A 131 30.99 1.91 -21.61
C PRO A 131 31.60 3.14 -20.93
N ASP A 132 32.61 3.72 -21.58
CA ASP A 132 33.25 4.99 -21.22
C ASP A 132 32.27 6.17 -21.08
N ALA A 133 31.25 6.24 -21.93
CA ALA A 133 30.26 7.32 -21.90
C ALA A 133 29.28 7.19 -20.72
N VAL A 134 29.01 5.96 -20.28
CA VAL A 134 28.19 5.68 -19.09
C VAL A 134 28.95 6.02 -17.82
N ASP A 135 30.24 5.69 -17.77
CA ASP A 135 31.10 6.07 -16.65
C ASP A 135 31.28 7.61 -16.60
N ARG A 136 31.31 8.30 -17.75
CA ARG A 136 31.29 9.78 -17.81
C ARG A 136 29.96 10.39 -17.35
N LEU A 137 28.82 9.78 -17.68
CA LEU A 137 27.49 10.19 -17.18
C LEU A 137 27.40 10.04 -15.65
N ALA A 138 27.95 8.95 -15.10
CA ALA A 138 28.03 8.71 -13.67
C ALA A 138 29.01 9.69 -12.99
N ALA A 139 30.16 9.96 -13.59
CA ALA A 139 31.17 10.91 -13.09
C ALA A 139 30.70 12.38 -13.18
N ALA A 140 29.92 12.73 -14.20
CA ALA A 140 29.32 14.05 -14.39
C ALA A 140 28.25 14.41 -13.35
N ARG A 141 27.89 13.46 -12.48
CA ARG A 141 27.09 13.75 -11.27
C ARG A 141 25.73 14.38 -11.58
N ILE A 142 25.12 14.02 -12.72
CA ILE A 142 23.78 14.50 -13.09
C ILE A 142 22.76 13.81 -12.18
N ALA A 143 22.55 14.42 -11.01
CA ALA A 143 22.13 13.74 -9.78
C ALA A 143 20.64 13.34 -9.70
N LYS A 144 19.88 13.29 -10.80
CA LYS A 144 18.50 12.80 -10.78
C LYS A 144 17.96 12.57 -12.18
N LEU A 145 17.14 11.52 -12.36
CA LEU A 145 16.30 11.34 -13.56
C LEU A 145 15.49 12.62 -13.89
N GLU A 146 15.07 13.38 -12.88
CA GLU A 146 14.35 14.66 -13.05
C GLU A 146 15.22 15.81 -13.59
N VAL A 147 16.53 15.79 -13.32
CA VAL A 147 17.47 16.81 -13.81
C VAL A 147 17.87 16.47 -15.25
N LEU A 148 18.11 15.19 -15.54
CA LEU A 148 18.36 14.71 -16.90
C LEU A 148 17.16 14.89 -17.83
N SER A 149 15.94 14.67 -17.34
CA SER A 149 14.71 14.85 -18.14
C SER A 149 14.41 16.29 -18.54
N SER A 150 14.98 17.25 -17.80
CA SER A 150 14.78 18.69 -18.01
C SER A 150 15.98 19.39 -18.64
N ALA A 151 17.10 18.67 -18.86
CA ALA A 151 18.32 19.22 -19.43
C ALA A 151 18.25 19.30 -20.97
N PRO A 152 18.73 20.39 -21.59
CA PRO A 152 18.88 20.46 -23.05
C PRO A 152 19.83 19.37 -23.57
N PRO A 153 19.50 18.65 -24.65
CA PRO A 153 20.35 17.59 -25.20
C PRO A 153 21.77 18.06 -25.54
N ARG A 154 21.95 19.33 -25.90
CA ARG A 154 23.24 19.97 -26.16
C ARG A 154 24.11 20.07 -24.91
N ASP A 155 23.50 20.37 -23.77
CA ASP A 155 24.21 20.51 -22.50
C ASP A 155 24.61 19.12 -21.98
N VAL A 156 23.75 18.13 -22.18
CA VAL A 156 24.08 16.72 -21.92
C VAL A 156 25.20 16.25 -22.84
N ALA A 157 25.18 16.61 -24.13
CA ALA A 157 26.26 16.28 -25.08
C ALA A 157 27.59 16.94 -24.69
N ALA A 158 27.58 18.21 -24.27
CA ALA A 158 28.76 18.94 -23.82
C ALA A 158 29.42 18.31 -22.58
N VAL A 159 28.61 17.75 -21.69
CA VAL A 159 29.07 17.12 -20.44
C VAL A 159 29.51 15.67 -20.66
N THR A 160 28.85 14.93 -21.55
CA THR A 160 29.07 13.49 -21.74
C THR A 160 29.99 13.16 -22.91
N GLY A 161 30.18 14.09 -23.84
CA GLY A 161 30.92 13.88 -25.09
C GLY A 161 30.19 13.02 -26.13
N LEU A 162 28.90 12.73 -25.91
CA LEU A 162 28.05 11.97 -26.82
C LEU A 162 27.51 12.86 -27.95
N GLU A 163 27.11 12.23 -29.06
CA GLU A 163 26.44 12.93 -30.15
C GLU A 163 25.10 13.53 -29.68
N GLU A 164 24.77 14.74 -30.14
CA GLU A 164 23.57 15.48 -29.73
C GLU A 164 22.27 14.68 -29.98
N GLU A 165 22.24 13.87 -31.04
CA GLU A 165 21.11 12.98 -31.35
C GLU A 165 20.98 11.82 -30.36
N THR A 166 22.10 11.27 -29.90
CA THR A 166 22.14 10.24 -28.84
C THR A 166 21.69 10.83 -27.51
N CYS A 167 22.14 12.05 -27.18
CA CYS A 167 21.67 12.78 -26.00
C CYS A 167 20.18 13.13 -26.07
N ARG A 168 19.66 13.45 -27.25
CA ARG A 168 18.23 13.73 -27.47
C ARG A 168 17.38 12.52 -27.14
N HIS A 169 17.77 11.35 -27.64
CA HIS A 169 17.09 10.09 -27.31
C HIS A 169 17.20 9.75 -25.81
N LEU A 170 18.37 9.96 -25.20
CA LEU A 170 18.58 9.73 -23.76
C LEU A 170 17.67 10.62 -22.90
N VAL A 171 17.68 11.95 -23.12
CA VAL A 171 16.86 12.91 -22.38
C VAL A 171 15.37 12.60 -22.51
N ALA A 172 14.91 12.31 -23.73
CA ALA A 172 13.52 11.95 -23.99
C ALA A 172 13.11 10.64 -23.29
N THR A 173 14.01 9.67 -23.23
CA THR A 173 13.78 8.39 -22.53
C THR A 173 13.69 8.60 -21.02
N VAL A 174 14.63 9.35 -20.45
CA VAL A 174 14.64 9.66 -19.01
C VAL A 174 13.43 10.49 -18.58
N ALA A 175 12.98 11.43 -19.42
CA ALA A 175 11.75 12.18 -19.17
C ALA A 175 10.50 11.30 -19.12
N ARG A 176 10.40 10.32 -20.02
CA ARG A 176 9.29 9.36 -20.03
C ARG A 176 9.31 8.45 -18.80
N ILE A 177 10.50 8.03 -18.34
CA ILE A 177 10.66 7.25 -17.11
C ILE A 177 10.25 8.07 -15.88
N ALA A 178 10.64 9.35 -15.81
CA ALA A 178 10.25 10.22 -14.71
C ALA A 178 8.71 10.40 -14.65
N GLU A 179 8.06 10.56 -15.80
CA GLU A 179 6.58 10.61 -15.86
C GLU A 179 5.92 9.28 -15.50
N ALA A 180 6.44 8.14 -15.97
CA ALA A 180 5.95 6.81 -15.57
C ALA A 180 6.08 6.59 -14.06
N ARG A 181 7.20 7.00 -13.47
CA ARG A 181 7.44 6.92 -12.03
C ARG A 181 6.50 7.82 -11.23
N LYS A 182 6.16 9.01 -11.73
CA LYS A 182 5.10 9.85 -11.14
C LYS A 182 3.74 9.17 -11.23
N ALA A 183 3.42 8.53 -12.35
CA ALA A 183 2.16 7.79 -12.54
C ALA A 183 2.04 6.57 -11.61
N GLY A 184 3.17 5.92 -11.28
CA GLY A 184 3.26 4.80 -10.35
C GLY A 184 3.52 5.17 -8.89
N ALA A 185 3.71 6.46 -8.58
CA ALA A 185 4.12 6.89 -7.25
C ALA A 185 3.05 6.55 -6.20
N GLY A 186 3.41 5.67 -5.26
CA GLY A 186 2.52 5.25 -4.18
C GLY A 186 1.65 4.03 -4.47
N LEU A 187 1.75 3.44 -5.67
CA LEU A 187 1.10 2.16 -5.97
C LEU A 187 1.84 1.02 -5.26
N ARG A 188 1.12 0.23 -4.48
CA ARG A 188 1.68 -0.89 -3.71
C ARG A 188 1.40 -2.25 -4.33
N TYR A 189 0.35 -2.35 -5.13
CA TYR A 189 -0.20 -3.64 -5.52
C TYR A 189 -0.35 -3.77 -7.05
N PRO A 190 -0.14 -4.98 -7.62
CA PRO A 190 -0.30 -5.24 -9.06
C PRO A 190 -1.64 -4.75 -9.63
N SER A 191 -2.73 -4.92 -8.88
CA SER A 191 -4.07 -4.52 -9.32
C SER A 191 -4.25 -3.01 -9.51
N GLU A 192 -3.41 -2.19 -8.88
CA GLU A 192 -3.45 -0.74 -9.01
C GLU A 192 -2.81 -0.25 -10.31
N TRP A 193 -2.00 -1.09 -10.95
CA TRP A 193 -1.32 -0.76 -12.20
C TRP A 193 -2.21 -0.97 -13.45
N ALA A 194 -3.26 -1.78 -13.34
CA ALA A 194 -4.20 -2.01 -14.46
C ALA A 194 -4.78 -0.70 -15.06
N PRO A 195 -5.30 0.28 -14.29
CA PRO A 195 -5.77 1.54 -14.86
C PRO A 195 -4.66 2.40 -15.46
N VAL A 196 -3.44 2.34 -14.91
CA VAL A 196 -2.27 3.08 -15.43
C VAL A 196 -1.87 2.53 -16.81
N LEU A 197 -1.78 1.20 -16.94
CA LEU A 197 -1.53 0.53 -18.22
C LEU A 197 -2.64 0.79 -19.23
N ALA A 198 -3.90 0.80 -18.79
CA ALA A 198 -5.04 1.09 -19.67
C ALA A 198 -4.99 2.49 -20.27
N ALA A 199 -4.57 3.48 -19.48
CA ALA A 199 -4.35 4.84 -19.96
C ALA A 199 -3.21 4.89 -20.99
N ALA A 200 -2.06 4.29 -20.66
CA ALA A 200 -0.90 4.25 -21.55
C ALA A 200 -1.18 3.52 -22.87
N ARG A 201 -1.93 2.41 -22.82
CA ARG A 201 -2.41 1.69 -24.01
C ARG A 201 -3.27 2.59 -24.89
N LYS A 202 -4.20 3.34 -24.29
CA LYS A 202 -5.11 4.22 -25.05
C LYS A 202 -4.33 5.32 -25.77
N GLU A 203 -3.29 5.87 -25.14
CA GLU A 203 -2.38 6.81 -25.79
C GLU A 203 -1.65 6.17 -26.97
N LEU A 204 -1.15 4.93 -26.81
CA LEU A 204 -0.50 4.20 -27.88
C LEU A 204 -1.46 3.94 -29.07
N GLU A 205 -2.70 3.52 -28.80
CA GLU A 205 -3.72 3.31 -29.85
C GLU A 205 -4.02 4.62 -30.61
N GLN A 206 -4.06 5.75 -29.90
CA GLN A 206 -4.23 7.07 -30.51
C GLN A 206 -3.03 7.46 -31.38
N ALA A 207 -1.81 7.22 -30.90
CA ALA A 207 -0.58 7.50 -31.64
C ALA A 207 -0.47 6.66 -32.91
N LEU A 208 -0.80 5.37 -32.85
CA LEU A 208 -0.81 4.46 -34.01
C LEU A 208 -1.85 4.83 -35.08
N SER A 209 -2.93 5.52 -34.68
CA SER A 209 -4.01 5.92 -35.59
C SER A 209 -3.81 7.31 -36.22
N GLY A 210 -2.83 8.09 -35.74
CA GLY A 210 -2.59 9.47 -36.15
C GLY A 210 -1.46 9.63 -37.17
N PRO A 211 -1.51 10.64 -38.05
CA PRO A 211 -0.45 10.88 -39.06
C PRO A 211 0.85 11.46 -38.47
N GLU A 212 0.82 12.02 -37.27
CA GLU A 212 1.95 12.63 -36.54
C GLU A 212 2.22 11.95 -35.18
N GLY A 213 1.62 10.77 -34.94
CA GLY A 213 1.72 10.11 -33.64
C GLY A 213 3.07 9.47 -33.40
N ASP A 214 3.77 9.89 -32.34
CA ASP A 214 5.00 9.26 -31.89
C ASP A 214 4.68 7.96 -31.15
N ALA A 215 4.41 6.89 -31.91
CA ALA A 215 4.13 5.55 -31.39
C ALA A 215 5.31 5.01 -30.56
N ASP A 216 6.54 5.38 -30.92
CA ASP A 216 7.74 5.04 -30.18
C ASP A 216 7.76 5.74 -28.81
N ALA A 217 7.28 6.98 -28.71
CA ALA A 217 7.10 7.67 -27.43
C ALA A 217 6.16 6.92 -26.48
N ALA A 218 5.01 6.48 -26.98
CA ALA A 218 4.03 5.74 -26.19
C ALA A 218 4.52 4.33 -25.80
N ALA A 219 5.20 3.64 -26.71
CA ALA A 219 5.79 2.32 -26.45
C ALA A 219 6.81 2.37 -25.31
N LEU A 220 7.77 3.29 -25.36
CA LEU A 220 8.76 3.44 -24.28
C LEU A 220 8.15 3.84 -22.93
N ARG A 221 7.02 4.58 -22.90
CA ARG A 221 6.29 4.84 -21.65
C ARG A 221 5.74 3.54 -21.06
N ILE A 222 5.17 2.67 -21.88
CA ILE A 222 4.64 1.37 -21.45
C ILE A 222 5.78 0.44 -20.98
N GLU A 223 6.91 0.41 -21.69
CA GLU A 223 8.10 -0.36 -21.27
C GLU A 223 8.56 0.08 -19.87
N ALA A 224 8.68 1.39 -19.64
CA ALA A 224 9.05 1.94 -18.33
C ALA A 224 8.05 1.57 -17.22
N ILE A 225 6.74 1.61 -17.51
CA ILE A 225 5.70 1.19 -16.55
C ILE A 225 5.89 -0.28 -16.18
N LEU A 226 6.12 -1.17 -17.15
CA LEU A 226 6.31 -2.60 -16.89
C LEU A 226 7.58 -2.88 -16.08
N VAL A 227 8.66 -2.14 -16.33
CA VAL A 227 9.91 -2.26 -15.57
C VAL A 227 9.70 -1.84 -14.11
N GLU A 228 9.01 -0.73 -13.84
CA GLU A 228 8.68 -0.27 -12.49
C GLU A 228 7.79 -1.27 -11.73
N MET A 229 6.93 -1.99 -12.45
CA MET A 229 6.13 -3.09 -11.89
C MET A 229 6.96 -4.37 -11.58
N GLY A 230 8.23 -4.42 -11.99
CA GLY A 230 9.06 -5.62 -11.92
C GLY A 230 8.78 -6.66 -13.03
N ARG A 231 7.99 -6.29 -14.05
CA ARG A 231 7.61 -7.14 -15.20
C ARG A 231 8.59 -6.96 -16.38
N ARG A 232 9.89 -7.14 -16.10
CA ARG A 232 10.96 -6.93 -17.08
C ARG A 232 10.90 -7.91 -18.25
N ALA A 233 10.54 -9.16 -17.98
CA ALA A 233 10.43 -10.18 -19.02
C ALA A 233 9.33 -9.82 -20.03
N GLU A 234 8.19 -9.32 -19.55
CA GLU A 234 7.09 -8.88 -20.41
C GLU A 234 7.43 -7.59 -21.17
N ALA A 235 8.21 -6.69 -20.56
CA ALA A 235 8.75 -5.51 -21.23
C ALA A 235 9.69 -5.90 -22.40
N GLU A 236 10.58 -6.87 -22.18
CA GLU A 236 11.49 -7.40 -23.20
C GLU A 236 10.75 -8.14 -24.33
N GLU A 237 9.73 -8.93 -23.99
CA GLU A 237 8.88 -9.64 -24.96
C GLU A 237 8.13 -8.64 -25.86
N LEU A 238 7.47 -7.65 -25.27
CA LEU A 238 6.79 -6.58 -26.01
C LEU A 238 7.75 -5.81 -26.92
N ARG A 239 8.96 -5.54 -26.45
CA ARG A 239 10.00 -4.86 -27.22
C ARG A 239 10.47 -5.64 -28.44
N ALA A 240 10.36 -6.97 -28.44
CA ALA A 240 10.66 -7.79 -29.61
C ALA A 240 9.54 -7.74 -30.68
N GLU A 241 8.35 -7.25 -30.32
CA GLU A 241 7.20 -7.12 -31.20
C GLU A 241 7.06 -5.70 -31.80
N ALA A 242 6.36 -5.59 -32.92
CA ALA A 242 6.04 -4.29 -33.51
C ALA A 242 5.03 -3.52 -32.64
N PRO A 243 5.12 -2.17 -32.54
CA PRO A 243 4.19 -1.34 -31.75
C PRO A 243 2.70 -1.58 -32.03
N ALA A 244 2.36 -2.04 -33.24
CA ALA A 244 0.99 -2.40 -33.62
C ALA A 244 0.40 -3.59 -32.83
N ALA A 245 1.23 -4.49 -32.30
CA ALA A 245 0.81 -5.67 -31.53
C ALA A 245 0.58 -5.37 -30.03
N TRP A 246 1.23 -4.33 -29.52
CA TRP A 246 1.23 -3.96 -28.11
C TRP A 246 -0.16 -3.76 -27.51
N PRO A 247 -1.14 -3.10 -28.17
CA PRO A 247 -2.45 -2.90 -27.56
C PRO A 247 -3.17 -4.21 -27.22
N ALA A 248 -2.97 -5.26 -28.01
CA ALA A 248 -3.57 -6.56 -27.75
C ALA A 248 -2.92 -7.25 -26.54
N ARG A 249 -1.59 -7.22 -26.45
CA ARG A 249 -0.85 -7.82 -25.34
C ARG A 249 -1.06 -7.07 -24.03
N ILE A 250 -1.08 -5.73 -24.05
CA ILE A 250 -1.37 -4.92 -22.86
C ILE A 250 -2.81 -5.14 -22.36
N ARG A 251 -3.78 -5.34 -23.27
CA ARG A 251 -5.14 -5.75 -22.90
C ARG A 251 -5.17 -7.04 -22.09
N GLU A 252 -4.30 -7.99 -22.41
CA GLU A 252 -4.18 -9.25 -21.69
C GLU A 252 -3.55 -9.03 -20.31
N LEU A 253 -2.42 -8.32 -20.24
CA LEU A 253 -1.76 -7.96 -18.99
C LEU A 253 -2.69 -7.20 -18.03
N GLU A 254 -3.48 -6.25 -18.53
CA GLU A 254 -4.48 -5.54 -17.75
C GLU A 254 -5.55 -6.47 -17.14
N ARG A 255 -5.96 -7.51 -17.86
CA ARG A 255 -6.92 -8.49 -17.34
C ARG A 255 -6.31 -9.33 -16.22
N GLU A 256 -5.05 -9.72 -16.36
CA GLU A 256 -4.32 -10.43 -15.31
C GLU A 256 -4.20 -9.58 -14.04
N LEU A 257 -3.81 -8.31 -14.21
CA LEU A 257 -3.60 -7.40 -13.10
C LEU A 257 -4.89 -7.00 -12.40
N ARG A 258 -6.01 -6.88 -13.14
CA ARG A 258 -7.30 -6.43 -12.59
C ARG A 258 -7.78 -7.27 -11.41
N LYS A 259 -7.42 -8.55 -11.37
CA LYS A 259 -7.84 -9.43 -10.29
C LYS A 259 -6.81 -9.34 -9.15
N PRO A 260 -7.18 -8.81 -7.97
CA PRO A 260 -6.27 -8.75 -6.84
C PRO A 260 -5.95 -10.15 -6.32
N THR A 261 -4.75 -10.30 -5.77
CA THR A 261 -4.35 -11.52 -5.05
C THR A 261 -4.96 -11.59 -3.64
N ARG A 262 -5.00 -12.79 -3.04
CA ARG A 262 -5.42 -12.96 -1.64
C ARG A 262 -4.63 -12.06 -0.68
N ALA A 263 -3.32 -11.98 -0.88
CA ALA A 263 -2.43 -11.17 -0.05
C ALA A 263 -2.74 -9.67 -0.14
N GLU A 264 -3.07 -9.17 -1.33
CA GLU A 264 -3.54 -7.79 -1.52
C GLU A 264 -4.82 -7.52 -0.75
N VAL A 265 -5.78 -8.45 -0.82
CA VAL A 265 -7.06 -8.30 -0.13
C VAL A 265 -6.86 -8.31 1.39
N GLU A 266 -6.02 -9.22 1.91
CA GLU A 266 -5.69 -9.28 3.33
C GLU A 266 -5.02 -8.00 3.82
N ALA A 267 -4.02 -7.50 3.10
CA ALA A 267 -3.31 -6.27 3.48
C ALA A 267 -4.25 -5.06 3.46
N ARG A 268 -5.07 -4.92 2.40
CA ARG A 268 -6.07 -3.86 2.30
C ARG A 268 -7.14 -3.94 3.39
N GLY A 269 -7.57 -5.15 3.74
CA GLY A 269 -8.52 -5.39 4.83
C GLY A 269 -7.99 -4.90 6.18
N LYS A 270 -6.71 -5.15 6.48
CA LYS A 270 -6.05 -4.70 7.72
C LYS A 270 -5.87 -3.18 7.77
N ASP A 271 -5.49 -2.57 6.65
CA ASP A 271 -5.20 -1.14 6.57
C ASP A 271 -6.47 -0.27 6.39
N GLY A 272 -7.65 -0.90 6.26
CA GLY A 272 -8.90 -0.21 5.97
C GLY A 272 -8.95 0.41 4.57
N ALA A 273 -8.09 -0.05 3.66
CA ALA A 273 -8.08 0.38 2.28
C ALA A 273 -9.32 -0.13 1.53
N PRO A 274 -9.81 0.59 0.52
CA PRO A 274 -11.03 0.23 -0.18
C PRO A 274 -10.89 -1.12 -0.91
N LEU A 275 -11.82 -2.03 -0.62
CA LEU A 275 -12.01 -3.30 -1.31
C LEU A 275 -13.27 -3.28 -2.20
N SER A 276 -13.81 -2.09 -2.47
CA SER A 276 -15.04 -1.87 -3.21
C SER A 276 -14.83 -1.97 -4.72
N HIS A 277 -15.86 -2.44 -5.42
CA HIS A 277 -15.88 -2.62 -6.89
C HIS A 277 -14.78 -3.54 -7.45
N LEU A 278 -14.22 -4.43 -6.64
CA LEU A 278 -13.18 -5.36 -7.07
C LEU A 278 -13.79 -6.66 -7.64
N ASP A 279 -13.09 -7.24 -8.62
CA ASP A 279 -13.35 -8.60 -9.10
C ASP A 279 -12.65 -9.61 -8.19
N LEU A 280 -13.39 -10.19 -7.25
CA LEU A 280 -12.91 -11.15 -6.25
C LEU A 280 -13.42 -12.57 -6.53
N ARG A 281 -13.90 -12.84 -7.75
CA ARG A 281 -14.58 -14.09 -8.09
C ARG A 281 -13.69 -15.31 -7.92
N GLY A 282 -14.19 -16.34 -7.26
CA GLY A 282 -13.46 -17.60 -7.06
C GLY A 282 -12.16 -17.45 -6.28
N LEU A 283 -11.94 -16.31 -5.62
CA LEU A 283 -10.73 -16.07 -4.83
C LEU A 283 -10.87 -16.75 -3.48
N ASP A 284 -9.80 -17.36 -3.00
CA ASP A 284 -9.74 -17.88 -1.64
C ASP A 284 -9.46 -16.74 -0.65
N LEU A 285 -10.48 -16.39 0.11
CA LEU A 285 -10.51 -15.40 1.19
C LEU A 285 -10.89 -16.04 2.54
N SER A 286 -10.81 -17.38 2.64
CA SER A 286 -11.12 -18.14 3.85
C SER A 286 -10.29 -17.64 5.04
N HIS A 287 -10.90 -17.57 6.22
CA HIS A 287 -10.26 -17.18 7.49
C HIS A 287 -9.60 -15.79 7.52
N LEU A 288 -9.82 -14.93 6.52
CA LEU A 288 -9.27 -13.57 6.54
C LEU A 288 -10.01 -12.68 7.55
N ASP A 289 -9.25 -11.76 8.16
CA ASP A 289 -9.80 -10.65 8.93
C ASP A 289 -10.16 -9.49 8.00
N LEU A 290 -11.45 -9.32 7.76
CA LEU A 290 -12.05 -8.30 6.90
C LEU A 290 -13.05 -7.45 7.71
N ARG A 291 -12.83 -7.32 9.03
CA ARG A 291 -13.71 -6.54 9.90
C ARG A 291 -13.79 -5.10 9.42
N LYS A 292 -15.02 -4.59 9.28
CA LYS A 292 -15.32 -3.23 8.80
C LYS A 292 -14.78 -2.92 7.40
N ALA A 293 -14.32 -3.91 6.63
CA ALA A 293 -13.87 -3.70 5.27
C ALA A 293 -15.01 -3.18 4.39
N ASP A 294 -14.68 -2.32 3.42
CA ASP A 294 -15.63 -1.90 2.39
C ASP A 294 -15.50 -2.76 1.14
N LEU A 295 -16.43 -3.71 0.97
CA LEU A 295 -16.58 -4.61 -0.17
C LEU A 295 -17.77 -4.21 -1.06
N SER A 296 -18.23 -2.95 -0.95
CA SER A 296 -19.41 -2.49 -1.68
C SER A 296 -19.22 -2.61 -3.19
N GLY A 297 -20.20 -3.18 -3.88
CA GLY A 297 -20.21 -3.36 -5.34
C GLY A 297 -19.19 -4.35 -5.89
N SER A 298 -18.46 -5.07 -5.03
CA SER A 298 -17.49 -6.08 -5.44
C SER A 298 -18.16 -7.37 -5.90
N ASP A 299 -17.50 -8.07 -6.82
CA ASP A 299 -17.95 -9.35 -7.38
C ASP A 299 -17.24 -10.49 -6.64
N LEU A 300 -17.94 -11.12 -5.70
CA LEU A 300 -17.49 -12.20 -4.83
C LEU A 300 -18.05 -13.55 -5.27
N ARG A 301 -18.52 -13.68 -6.52
CA ARG A 301 -19.13 -14.93 -6.99
C ARG A 301 -18.15 -16.09 -6.86
N ASP A 302 -18.65 -17.21 -6.33
CA ASP A 302 -17.88 -18.44 -6.09
C ASP A 302 -16.63 -18.26 -5.21
N ALA A 303 -16.44 -17.09 -4.56
CA ALA A 303 -15.32 -16.85 -3.67
C ALA A 303 -15.43 -17.74 -2.42
N ASP A 304 -14.28 -18.14 -1.88
CA ASP A 304 -14.21 -18.85 -0.62
C ASP A 304 -14.02 -17.87 0.53
N LEU A 305 -15.01 -17.74 1.40
CA LEU A 305 -15.03 -16.89 2.60
C LEU A 305 -15.24 -17.76 3.86
N GLU A 306 -14.95 -19.06 3.78
CA GLU A 306 -15.12 -19.98 4.91
C GLU A 306 -14.37 -19.45 6.15
N GLY A 307 -15.09 -19.28 7.26
CA GLY A 307 -14.56 -18.79 8.53
C GLY A 307 -14.00 -17.37 8.51
N ALA A 308 -14.20 -16.59 7.45
CA ALA A 308 -13.75 -15.19 7.38
C ALA A 308 -14.49 -14.31 8.40
N ASP A 309 -13.81 -13.28 8.90
CA ASP A 309 -14.38 -12.28 9.81
C ASP A 309 -14.75 -11.00 9.05
N LEU A 310 -16.03 -10.87 8.71
CA LEU A 310 -16.65 -9.73 8.04
C LEU A 310 -17.49 -8.89 9.02
N THR A 311 -17.20 -8.95 10.33
CA THR A 311 -17.97 -8.21 11.35
C THR A 311 -17.98 -6.71 11.02
N GLY A 312 -19.18 -6.13 10.87
CA GLY A 312 -19.38 -4.74 10.51
C GLY A 312 -18.94 -4.34 9.09
N ALA A 313 -18.63 -5.29 8.21
CA ALA A 313 -18.22 -5.00 6.84
C ALA A 313 -19.37 -4.37 6.02
N ARG A 314 -19.01 -3.62 4.97
CA ARG A 314 -19.95 -3.03 4.01
C ARG A 314 -19.96 -3.88 2.74
N LEU A 315 -21.10 -4.50 2.44
CA LEU A 315 -21.35 -5.36 1.29
C LEU A 315 -22.50 -4.81 0.43
N LEU A 316 -22.66 -3.48 0.38
CA LEU A 316 -23.75 -2.86 -0.37
C LEU A 316 -23.60 -3.20 -1.85
N HIS A 317 -24.66 -3.73 -2.48
CA HIS A 317 -24.66 -4.13 -3.89
C HIS A 317 -23.63 -5.21 -4.28
N ALA A 318 -22.99 -5.89 -3.32
CA ALA A 318 -22.04 -6.96 -3.61
C ALA A 318 -22.73 -8.19 -4.23
N ASP A 319 -22.02 -8.91 -5.10
CA ASP A 319 -22.49 -10.15 -5.72
C ASP A 319 -21.79 -11.35 -5.08
N LEU A 320 -22.47 -12.07 -4.20
CA LEU A 320 -21.97 -13.26 -3.48
C LEU A 320 -22.60 -14.56 -4.01
N ARG A 321 -23.14 -14.58 -5.23
CA ARG A 321 -23.77 -15.80 -5.77
C ARG A 321 -22.77 -16.95 -5.81
N GLY A 322 -23.15 -18.10 -5.27
CA GLY A 322 -22.28 -19.29 -5.18
C GLY A 322 -21.12 -19.17 -4.19
N ALA A 323 -20.95 -18.06 -3.48
CA ALA A 323 -19.86 -17.88 -2.52
C ALA A 323 -19.98 -18.87 -1.34
N ARG A 324 -18.84 -19.35 -0.82
CA ARG A 324 -18.79 -20.21 0.36
C ARG A 324 -18.55 -19.36 1.60
N LEU A 325 -19.53 -19.26 2.48
CA LEU A 325 -19.48 -18.46 3.72
C LEU A 325 -19.67 -19.33 4.96
N ARG A 326 -19.33 -20.62 4.88
CA ARG A 326 -19.48 -21.55 6.00
C ARG A 326 -18.76 -21.01 7.22
N SER A 327 -19.44 -20.97 8.37
CA SER A 327 -18.90 -20.45 9.64
C SER A 327 -18.35 -19.01 9.58
N ALA A 328 -18.66 -18.23 8.54
CA ALA A 328 -18.22 -16.83 8.44
C ALA A 328 -18.95 -15.94 9.46
N ARG A 329 -18.29 -14.87 9.92
CA ARG A 329 -18.87 -13.90 10.87
C ARG A 329 -19.21 -12.60 10.16
N LEU A 330 -20.50 -12.31 9.99
CA LEU A 330 -21.04 -11.11 9.36
C LEU A 330 -21.88 -10.26 10.33
N ASP A 331 -21.59 -10.36 11.63
CA ASP A 331 -22.35 -9.65 12.66
C ASP A 331 -22.30 -8.13 12.41
N GLY A 332 -23.47 -7.48 12.39
CA GLY A 332 -23.61 -6.05 12.12
C GLY A 332 -23.19 -5.60 10.71
N ALA A 333 -22.95 -6.52 9.77
CA ALA A 333 -22.58 -6.18 8.40
C ALA A 333 -23.74 -5.47 7.66
N THR A 334 -23.40 -4.56 6.75
CA THR A 334 -24.38 -3.89 5.88
C THR A 334 -24.44 -4.58 4.53
N CYS A 335 -25.44 -5.41 4.30
CA CYS A 335 -25.59 -6.25 3.12
C CYS A 335 -26.74 -5.78 2.19
N ARG A 336 -27.12 -4.50 2.24
CA ARG A 336 -28.26 -4.00 1.45
C ARG A 336 -28.05 -4.22 -0.05
N HIS A 337 -29.12 -4.64 -0.74
CA HIS A 337 -29.12 -4.84 -2.20
C HIS A 337 -28.05 -5.79 -2.76
N SER A 338 -27.47 -6.63 -1.91
CA SER A 338 -26.52 -7.66 -2.32
C SER A 338 -27.23 -8.91 -2.84
N ARG A 339 -26.52 -9.76 -3.58
CA ARG A 339 -27.07 -10.99 -4.19
C ARG A 339 -26.38 -12.23 -3.63
N TRP A 340 -27.15 -13.18 -3.09
CA TRP A 340 -26.66 -14.37 -2.38
C TRP A 340 -27.20 -15.67 -2.96
N ALA A 341 -27.81 -15.65 -4.16
CA ALA A 341 -28.38 -16.87 -4.73
C ALA A 341 -27.32 -17.98 -4.84
N GLY A 342 -27.60 -19.13 -4.23
CA GLY A 342 -26.69 -20.27 -4.16
C GLY A 342 -25.49 -20.11 -3.20
N ALA A 343 -25.42 -19.02 -2.43
CA ALA A 343 -24.38 -18.86 -1.42
C ALA A 343 -24.57 -19.86 -0.27
N ASP A 344 -23.47 -20.36 0.26
CA ASP A 344 -23.46 -21.34 1.35
C ASP A 344 -23.17 -20.67 2.69
N LEU A 345 -24.21 -20.46 3.50
CA LEU A 345 -24.17 -19.79 4.79
C LEU A 345 -24.19 -20.78 5.96
N ALA A 346 -23.85 -22.06 5.73
CA ALA A 346 -23.98 -23.06 6.79
C ALA A 346 -23.14 -22.69 8.03
N GLY A 347 -23.80 -22.54 9.18
CA GLY A 347 -23.17 -22.10 10.43
C GLY A 347 -22.67 -20.65 10.46
N ALA A 348 -22.97 -19.83 9.43
CA ALA A 348 -22.57 -18.43 9.41
C ALA A 348 -23.35 -17.60 10.44
N SER A 349 -22.70 -16.57 10.99
CA SER A 349 -23.33 -15.61 11.90
C SER A 349 -23.65 -14.32 11.17
N LEU A 350 -24.92 -13.90 11.15
CA LEU A 350 -25.40 -12.67 10.54
C LEU A 350 -26.20 -11.85 11.57
N ARG A 351 -25.81 -11.90 12.84
CA ARG A 351 -26.55 -11.19 13.90
C ARG A 351 -26.57 -9.70 13.63
N ASP A 352 -27.73 -9.08 13.80
CA ASP A 352 -27.92 -7.63 13.59
C ASP A 352 -27.50 -7.13 12.19
N ALA A 353 -27.32 -8.02 11.20
CA ALA A 353 -26.93 -7.63 9.86
C ALA A 353 -28.09 -6.95 9.11
N ASP A 354 -27.76 -5.96 8.27
CA ASP A 354 -28.76 -5.23 7.48
C ASP A 354 -28.89 -5.83 6.07
N LEU A 355 -29.87 -6.71 5.89
CA LEU A 355 -30.16 -7.43 4.64
C LEU A 355 -31.29 -6.78 3.83
N ARG A 356 -31.67 -5.52 4.11
CA ARG A 356 -32.77 -4.87 3.40
C ARG A 356 -32.51 -4.77 1.90
N GLY A 357 -33.44 -5.31 1.12
CA GLY A 357 -33.34 -5.36 -0.33
C GLY A 357 -32.29 -6.34 -0.86
N ALA A 358 -31.65 -7.14 -0.01
CA ALA A 358 -30.78 -8.23 -0.44
C ALA A 358 -31.63 -9.36 -1.06
N ASP A 359 -31.08 -9.99 -2.10
CA ASP A 359 -31.64 -11.22 -2.67
C ASP A 359 -30.95 -12.43 -2.02
N ILE A 360 -31.63 -13.02 -1.03
CA ILE A 360 -31.18 -14.24 -0.32
C ILE A 360 -31.89 -15.50 -0.84
N GLY A 361 -32.62 -15.40 -1.97
CA GLY A 361 -33.34 -16.53 -2.54
C GLY A 361 -32.39 -17.66 -2.95
N GLY A 362 -32.60 -18.86 -2.43
CA GLY A 362 -31.77 -20.03 -2.76
C GLY A 362 -30.40 -20.06 -2.08
N ALA A 363 -30.13 -19.20 -1.09
CA ALA A 363 -28.97 -19.36 -0.21
C ALA A 363 -29.19 -20.54 0.75
N LEU A 364 -28.13 -21.28 1.06
CA LEU A 364 -28.17 -22.40 2.02
C LEU A 364 -27.92 -21.86 3.42
N THR A 365 -28.99 -21.68 4.21
CA THR A 365 -28.93 -21.04 5.54
C THR A 365 -28.98 -22.04 6.70
N GLU A 366 -28.59 -23.30 6.48
CA GLU A 366 -28.67 -24.33 7.52
C GLU A 366 -27.76 -23.98 8.71
N GLY A 367 -28.35 -23.80 9.89
CA GLY A 367 -27.60 -23.40 11.08
C GLY A 367 -27.06 -21.97 11.07
N ALA A 368 -27.46 -21.13 10.10
CA ALA A 368 -27.10 -19.72 10.09
C ALA A 368 -27.85 -18.96 11.21
N ASP A 369 -27.14 -18.10 11.95
CA ASP A 369 -27.73 -17.24 12.99
C ASP A 369 -28.12 -15.89 12.39
N LEU A 370 -29.43 -15.68 12.18
CA LEU A 370 -30.02 -14.44 11.66
C LEU A 370 -30.67 -13.58 12.76
N SER A 371 -30.34 -13.82 14.03
CA SER A 371 -30.97 -13.11 15.16
C SER A 371 -30.74 -11.60 15.04
N GLY A 372 -31.82 -10.81 15.09
CA GLY A 372 -31.75 -9.34 14.96
C GLY A 372 -31.50 -8.82 13.54
N ALA A 373 -31.30 -9.69 12.54
CA ALA A 373 -31.06 -9.26 11.17
C ALA A 373 -32.28 -8.56 10.54
N LEU A 374 -32.05 -7.48 9.79
CA LEU A 374 -33.09 -6.74 9.08
C LEU A 374 -33.34 -7.38 7.70
N LEU A 375 -34.31 -8.28 7.63
CA LEU A 375 -34.61 -9.05 6.42
C LEU A 375 -35.33 -8.24 5.32
N PRO A 376 -35.15 -8.61 4.04
CA PRO A 376 -35.85 -7.98 2.92
C PRO A 376 -37.36 -8.16 3.05
N GLY A 377 -38.12 -7.11 2.75
CA GLY A 377 -39.60 -7.15 2.79
C GLY A 377 -40.22 -6.99 4.19
N VAL A 378 -39.43 -7.08 5.26
CA VAL A 378 -39.91 -6.81 6.62
C VAL A 378 -39.94 -5.30 6.84
N ARG A 379 -41.13 -4.70 6.69
CA ARG A 379 -41.37 -3.33 7.17
C ARG A 379 -41.44 -3.42 8.69
N LYS A 380 -40.58 -2.68 9.41
CA LYS A 380 -40.85 -2.39 10.84
C LYS A 380 -42.22 -1.73 10.88
N GLU A 381 -43.23 -2.41 11.43
CA GLU A 381 -44.43 -1.70 11.88
C GLU A 381 -43.94 -0.61 12.84
N PRO A 382 -44.45 0.64 12.71
CA PRO A 382 -44.05 1.69 13.62
C PRO A 382 -44.39 1.22 15.04
N GLU A 383 -43.37 1.11 15.89
CA GLU A 383 -43.56 0.79 17.31
C GLU A 383 -44.65 1.73 17.86
N PRO A 384 -45.68 1.21 18.54
CA PRO A 384 -46.74 2.05 19.08
C PRO A 384 -46.10 3.09 19.98
N LYS A 385 -46.27 4.37 19.63
CA LYS A 385 -45.66 5.49 20.38
C LYS A 385 -45.96 5.29 21.86
N PRO A 386 -44.95 5.32 22.75
CA PRO A 386 -45.21 5.34 24.18
C PRO A 386 -46.10 6.56 24.51
N PRO A 387 -47.07 6.43 25.42
CA PRO A 387 -47.97 7.52 25.75
C PRO A 387 -47.15 8.73 26.21
N PRO A 388 -47.49 9.96 25.75
CA PRO A 388 -46.71 11.14 26.06
C PRO A 388 -46.63 11.35 27.57
N GLU A 389 -45.41 11.53 28.08
CA GLU A 389 -45.16 11.87 29.48
C GLU A 389 -45.92 13.16 29.85
N PRO A 390 -46.53 13.23 31.05
CA PRO A 390 -47.27 14.41 31.48
C PRO A 390 -46.33 15.61 31.56
N SER A 391 -46.71 16.70 30.88
CA SER A 391 -45.93 17.93 30.81
C SER A 391 -45.60 18.50 32.20
N PRO A 392 -44.40 19.06 32.41
CA PRO A 392 -44.01 19.61 33.70
C PRO A 392 -44.89 20.80 34.08
N VAL A 393 -45.51 20.72 35.26
CA VAL A 393 -46.37 21.76 35.82
C VAL A 393 -45.53 23.02 36.09
N PRO A 394 -45.89 24.20 35.54
CA PRO A 394 -45.20 25.45 35.85
C PRO A 394 -45.46 25.91 37.29
N LYS A 395 -44.39 26.41 37.94
CA LYS A 395 -44.39 26.91 39.33
C LYS A 395 -45.49 27.95 39.57
N ALA A 396 -46.20 27.80 40.69
CA ALA A 396 -47.34 28.60 41.10
C ALA A 396 -47.02 30.10 41.24
N ALA A 397 -47.85 30.93 40.60
CA ALA A 397 -48.09 32.31 40.98
C ALA A 397 -49.42 32.39 41.75
N PRO A 398 -49.56 33.28 42.75
CA PRO A 398 -50.60 33.19 43.77
C PRO A 398 -51.97 33.57 43.19
N GLN A 399 -52.97 32.68 43.35
CA GLN A 399 -54.36 32.97 43.02
C GLN A 399 -55.23 32.98 44.27
N GLU A 400 -56.03 34.04 44.37
CA GLU A 400 -57.01 34.37 45.41
C GLU A 400 -58.12 33.30 45.56
N PRO A 401 -58.79 33.22 46.72
CA PRO A 401 -59.71 32.13 47.02
C PRO A 401 -61.11 32.41 46.44
N ARG A 402 -61.63 31.50 45.59
CA ARG A 402 -63.06 31.49 45.23
C ARG A 402 -63.65 30.07 45.20
N THR A 403 -64.45 29.83 46.23
CA THR A 403 -65.63 28.95 46.47
C THR A 403 -66.02 27.79 45.53
N PRO A 404 -66.59 26.67 46.06
CA PRO A 404 -66.84 25.44 45.31
C PRO A 404 -68.28 25.23 44.78
N ALA A 405 -68.39 24.21 43.90
CA ALA A 405 -69.55 23.38 43.47
C ALA A 405 -70.23 23.72 42.13
N PRO A 406 -70.91 22.77 41.42
CA PRO A 406 -71.26 21.39 41.82
C PRO A 406 -70.93 20.25 40.82
N ARG A 407 -71.08 19.02 41.32
CA ARG A 407 -70.93 17.72 40.65
C ARG A 407 -72.03 17.49 39.59
N GLN A 408 -71.67 17.00 38.39
CA GLN A 408 -72.60 16.35 37.47
C GLN A 408 -72.17 14.90 37.20
N ARG A 409 -73.15 13.98 37.29
CA ARG A 409 -73.02 12.53 37.15
C ARG A 409 -73.18 12.13 35.67
N ALA A 410 -72.40 11.13 35.26
CA ALA A 410 -72.41 10.54 33.92
C ALA A 410 -73.65 9.65 33.64
N PRO A 411 -74.14 9.56 32.38
CA PRO A 411 -75.24 8.70 31.98
C PRO A 411 -74.75 7.50 31.13
N TRP A 412 -74.75 6.27 31.67
CA TRP A 412 -74.51 5.04 30.88
C TRP A 412 -75.51 3.91 31.16
N VAL A 413 -76.66 4.21 31.78
CA VAL A 413 -77.68 3.18 32.11
C VAL A 413 -78.69 2.94 30.98
N LEU A 414 -78.66 3.70 29.88
CA LEU A 414 -79.64 3.57 28.79
C LEU A 414 -79.18 2.76 27.56
N ALA A 415 -77.89 2.39 27.46
CA ALA A 415 -77.39 1.65 26.29
C ALA A 415 -77.66 0.14 26.34
N ALA A 416 -77.93 -0.44 27.52
CA ALA A 416 -78.18 -1.87 27.68
C ALA A 416 -79.59 -2.32 27.24
N ALA A 417 -80.53 -1.38 27.05
CA ALA A 417 -81.92 -1.71 26.70
C ALA A 417 -82.19 -1.82 25.18
N VAL A 418 -81.27 -1.37 24.33
CA VAL A 418 -81.51 -1.29 22.87
C VAL A 418 -80.95 -2.50 22.10
N LEU A 419 -79.93 -3.20 22.63
CA LEU A 419 -79.37 -4.38 21.95
C LEU A 419 -80.22 -5.66 22.11
N GLY A 420 -81.08 -5.74 23.14
CA GLY A 420 -81.95 -6.90 23.36
C GLY A 420 -83.11 -7.02 22.37
N LEU A 421 -83.53 -5.92 21.74
CA LEU A 421 -84.68 -5.89 20.84
C LEU A 421 -84.35 -6.29 19.38
N ALA A 422 -83.07 -6.24 18.99
CA ALA A 422 -82.66 -6.52 17.61
C ALA A 422 -82.55 -8.03 17.29
N VAL A 423 -82.31 -8.88 18.29
CA VAL A 423 -82.19 -10.34 18.10
C VAL A 423 -83.57 -11.01 17.94
N ALA A 424 -84.64 -10.41 18.46
CA ALA A 424 -86.00 -10.94 18.35
C ALA A 424 -86.65 -10.71 16.97
N VAL A 425 -86.20 -9.71 16.21
CA VAL A 425 -86.78 -9.40 14.88
C VAL A 425 -86.14 -10.23 13.75
N ALA A 426 -84.90 -10.68 13.91
CA ALA A 426 -84.24 -11.53 12.91
C ALA A 426 -84.75 -12.98 12.89
N GLY A 427 -85.32 -13.48 13.99
CA GLY A 427 -85.90 -14.83 14.06
C GLY A 427 -87.28 -14.98 13.41
N TRP A 428 -87.96 -13.89 13.07
CA TRP A 428 -89.34 -13.90 12.54
C TRP A 428 -89.42 -13.72 11.01
N MET A 429 -88.32 -13.44 10.33
CA MET A 429 -88.26 -13.33 8.85
C MET A 429 -87.58 -14.53 8.16
N ALA A 430 -87.33 -15.62 8.87
CA ALA A 430 -86.73 -16.85 8.32
C ALA A 430 -87.58 -18.11 8.52
N ALA A 431 -88.90 -17.96 8.72
CA ALA A 431 -89.88 -19.05 8.78
C ALA A 431 -90.95 -18.90 7.70
#